data_AF-C5LXW5-F1
#
_entry.id   AF-C5LXW5-F1
#
_cell.length_a   1.000
_cell.length_b   1.000
_cell.length_c   1.000
_cell.angle_alpha   90.00
_cell.angle_beta   90.00
_cell.angle_gamma   90.00
#
_symmetry.space_group_name_H-M   'P 1'
#
loop_
_entity.id
_entity.type
_entity.pdbx_description
1 polymer ?
#
loop_
_entity_poly.entity_id
_entity_poly.type
_entity_poly.pdbx_seq_one_letter_code
_entity_poly.pdbx_strand_id
1 'polypeptide(L)' 'VALQEFTVKNGTSSGSTIGPMLSANLGIRTVDLGITQWAMHSIRETCSVEDIDSMLRICQGFYRYFVEVDNSFIEA' A
#
# COMPACT_ATOMS: atom_id res chain seq x y z
N VAL A 1 -9.65 8.83 -3.84
CA VAL A 1 -9.43 8.41 -2.44
C VAL A 1 -8.31 9.29 -1.90
N ALA A 2 -8.42 9.83 -0.69
CA ALA A 2 -7.34 10.63 -0.11
C ALA A 2 -6.21 9.68 0.32
N LEU A 3 -4.97 9.97 -0.10
CA LEU A 3 -3.80 9.16 0.24
C LEU A 3 -3.08 9.75 1.45
N GLN A 4 -2.46 8.88 2.23
CA GLN A 4 -1.61 9.23 3.37
C GLN A 4 -0.27 8.51 3.24
N GLU A 5 0.81 9.22 3.53
CA GLU A 5 2.16 8.66 3.52
C GLU A 5 2.57 8.21 4.92
N PHE A 6 3.22 7.05 5.02
CA PHE A 6 3.73 6.53 6.27
C PHE A 6 5.20 6.16 6.13
N THR A 7 6.01 6.59 7.08
CA THR A 7 7.41 6.21 7.22
C THR A 7 7.78 6.25 8.69
N VAL A 8 8.58 5.27 9.13
CA VAL A 8 9.09 5.23 10.50
C VAL A 8 10.18 6.29 10.71
N LYS A 9 10.35 6.73 11.96
CA LYS A 9 11.39 7.71 12.29
C LYS A 9 12.79 7.08 12.12
N ASN A 10 13.73 7.85 11.56
CA ASN A 10 15.14 7.46 11.52
C ASN A 10 15.67 7.05 12.91
N GLY A 11 16.43 5.96 12.97
CA GLY A 11 16.96 5.40 14.21
C GLY A 11 16.00 4.47 14.96
N THR A 12 14.81 4.20 14.41
CA THR A 12 13.89 3.16 14.90
C THR A 12 13.84 1.98 13.93
N SER A 13 13.51 0.79 14.43
CA SER A 13 13.29 -0.38 13.57
C SER A 13 11.93 -0.30 12.87
N SER A 14 11.85 -0.86 11.66
CA SER A 14 10.60 -1.08 10.94
C SER A 14 10.33 -2.57 10.81
N GLY A 15 9.05 -2.94 10.78
CA GLY A 15 8.64 -4.22 10.23
C GLY A 15 8.99 -4.31 8.74
N SER A 16 9.14 -5.54 8.24
CA SER A 16 9.26 -5.82 6.81
C SER A 16 7.94 -6.34 6.25
N THR A 17 7.77 -6.27 4.93
CA THR A 17 6.63 -6.83 4.19
C THR A 17 7.12 -7.78 3.11
N ILE A 18 6.18 -8.38 2.37
CA ILE A 18 6.50 -9.22 1.21
C ILE A 18 6.84 -8.40 -0.04
N GLY A 19 6.56 -7.10 -0.07
CA GLY A 19 6.71 -6.25 -1.26
C GLY A 19 8.14 -6.27 -1.84
N PRO A 20 9.19 -6.05 -1.03
CA PRO A 20 10.57 -6.15 -1.51
C PRO A 20 10.94 -7.54 -2.03
N MET A 21 10.44 -8.61 -1.40
CA MET A 21 10.69 -9.99 -1.86
C MET A 21 10.01 -10.26 -3.21
N LEU A 22 8.76 -9.82 -3.38
CA LEU A 22 8.04 -9.95 -4.64
C LEU A 22 8.72 -9.16 -5.77
N SER A 23 9.16 -7.93 -5.49
CA SER A 23 9.84 -7.10 -6.48
C SER A 23 11.16 -7.73 -6.91
N ALA A 24 11.97 -8.21 -5.96
CA ALA A 24 13.25 -8.86 -6.25
C ALA A 24 13.09 -10.17 -7.06
N ASN A 25 12.07 -10.97 -6.75
CA ASN A 25 11.88 -12.28 -7.39
C ASN A 25 11.19 -12.19 -8.77
N LEU A 26 10.31 -11.21 -8.98
CA LEU A 26 9.51 -11.09 -10.20
C LEU A 26 10.03 -10.01 -11.15
N GLY A 27 10.88 -9.10 -10.69
CA GLY A 27 11.33 -7.95 -11.46
C GLY A 27 10.23 -6.92 -11.74
N ILE A 28 9.14 -6.95 -10.99
CA ILE A 28 7.99 -6.06 -11.14
C ILE A 28 8.11 -4.90 -10.14
N ARG A 29 7.79 -3.68 -10.58
CA ARG A 29 7.69 -2.52 -9.68
C ARG A 29 6.54 -2.75 -8.68
N THR A 30 6.87 -2.72 -7.40
CA THR A 30 5.94 -3.02 -6.31
C THR A 30 5.79 -1.80 -5.42
N VAL A 31 4.56 -1.56 -4.97
CA VAL A 31 4.22 -0.56 -3.95
C VAL A 31 3.56 -1.29 -2.79
N ASP A 32 4.08 -1.07 -1.57
CA ASP A 32 3.42 -1.49 -0.34
C ASP A 32 2.42 -0.41 0.08
N LEU A 33 1.18 -0.82 0.34
CA LEU A 33 0.13 0.03 0.89
C LEU A 33 -0.79 -0.80 1.79
N GLY A 34 -1.57 -0.12 2.62
CA GLY A 34 -2.55 -0.78 3.47
C GLY A 34 -3.40 0.20 4.26
N ILE A 35 -4.38 -0.35 4.97
CA ILE A 35 -5.19 0.40 5.93
C ILE A 35 -4.40 0.55 7.22
N THR A 36 -4.39 1.75 7.79
CA THR A 36 -3.76 1.99 9.07
C THR A 36 -4.60 1.39 10.19
N GLN A 37 -3.93 0.78 11.16
CA GLN A 37 -4.59 0.19 12.32
C GLN A 37 -3.79 0.43 13.59
N TRP A 38 -4.48 0.36 14.72
CA TRP A 38 -3.91 0.44 16.05
C TRP A 38 -3.66 -0.95 16.64
N ALA A 39 -2.59 -1.03 17.44
CA ALA A 39 -2.22 -2.22 18.20
C ALA A 39 -1.97 -3.47 17.34
N MET A 40 -1.31 -3.30 16.18
CA MET A 40 -0.91 -4.42 15.32
C MET A 40 -0.17 -5.51 16.15
N HIS A 41 -0.54 -6.77 15.97
CA HIS A 41 -0.12 -7.95 16.75
C HIS A 41 -0.74 -8.12 18.15
N SER A 42 -1.73 -7.30 18.53
CA SER A 42 -2.55 -7.53 19.73
C SER A 42 -3.55 -8.68 19.54
N ILE A 43 -4.04 -9.26 20.64
CA ILE A 43 -5.20 -10.17 20.61
C ILE A 43 -6.48 -9.47 20.08
N ARG A 44 -6.50 -8.13 20.17
CA ARG A 44 -7.56 -7.28 19.64
C ARG A 44 -6.98 -6.02 19.01
N GLU A 45 -7.15 -5.91 17.71
CA GLU A 45 -6.71 -4.77 16.88
C GLU A 45 -7.90 -3.82 16.59
N THR A 46 -7.64 -2.63 16.04
CA THR A 46 -8.71 -1.65 15.73
C THR A 46 -8.32 -0.78 14.53
N CYS A 47 -9.25 -0.57 13.60
CA CYS A 47 -9.08 0.28 12.41
C CYS A 47 -10.38 1.06 12.09
N SER A 48 -10.29 2.01 11.16
CA SER A 48 -11.47 2.75 10.68
C SER A 48 -12.30 1.93 9.70
N VAL A 49 -13.62 2.03 9.81
CA VAL A 49 -14.55 1.40 8.87
C VAL A 49 -14.50 2.10 7.50
N GLU A 50 -14.26 3.40 7.47
CA GLU A 50 -14.18 4.20 6.24
C GLU A 50 -12.93 3.87 5.40
N ASP A 51 -11.84 3.45 6.06
CA ASP A 51 -10.62 3.04 5.38
C ASP A 51 -10.83 1.74 4.58
N ILE A 52 -11.79 0.90 4.97
CA ILE A 52 -12.16 -0.32 4.24
C ILE A 52 -12.79 0.04 2.88
N ASP A 53 -13.73 1.01 2.84
CA ASP A 53 -14.31 1.51 1.59
C ASP A 53 -13.23 2.16 0.71
N SER A 54 -12.38 2.98 1.32
CA SER A 54 -11.27 3.63 0.64
C SER A 54 -10.31 2.63 0.00
N MET A 55 -9.93 1.57 0.73
CA MET A 55 -9.05 0.51 0.21
C MET A 55 -9.73 -0.29 -0.91
N LEU A 56 -11.02 -0.62 -0.77
CA LEU A 56 -11.78 -1.27 -1.83
C LEU A 56 -11.78 -0.44 -3.12
N ARG A 57 -12.00 0.87 -3.01
CA ARG A 57 -11.97 1.80 -4.14
C ARG A 57 -10.58 1.92 -4.76
N ILE A 58 -9.51 1.91 -3.96
CA ILE A 58 -8.12 1.87 -4.46
C ILE A 58 -7.88 0.59 -5.26
N CYS A 59 -8.18 -0.59 -4.70
CA CYS A 59 -7.98 -1.86 -5.39
C CYS A 59 -8.76 -1.93 -6.71
N GLN A 60 -10.04 -1.52 -6.69
CA GLN A 60 -10.86 -1.45 -7.89
C GLN A 60 -10.33 -0.45 -8.91
N GLY A 61 -9.84 0.70 -8.45
CA GLY A 61 -9.23 1.72 -9.30
C GLY A 61 -7.95 1.21 -9.96
N PHE A 62 -7.09 0.53 -9.20
CA PHE A 62 -5.87 -0.10 -9.71
C PHE A 62 -6.21 -1.07 -10.86
N TYR A 63 -7.11 -2.03 -10.65
CA TYR A 63 -7.45 -2.97 -11.73
C TYR A 63 -8.11 -2.34 -12.96
N ARG A 64 -8.78 -1.18 -12.80
CA ARG A 64 -9.44 -0.49 -13.92
C ARG A 64 -8.52 0.44 -14.69
N TYR A 65 -7.66 1.19 -14.00
CA TYR A 65 -6.97 2.34 -14.56
C TYR A 65 -5.45 2.19 -14.57
N PHE A 66 -4.88 1.14 -13.97
CA PHE A 66 -3.42 1.00 -13.84
C PHE A 66 -2.71 1.06 -15.19
N VAL A 67 -3.16 0.33 -16.20
CA VAL A 67 -2.49 0.29 -17.51
C VAL A 67 -2.46 1.66 -18.18
N GLU A 68 -3.57 2.40 -18.13
CA GLU A 68 -3.66 3.76 -18.68
C GLU A 68 -2.69 4.71 -17.97
N VAL A 69 -2.70 4.69 -16.64
CA VAL A 69 -1.79 5.51 -15.82
C VAL A 69 -0.34 5.11 -16.04
N ASP A 70 -0.04 3.81 -16.13
CA ASP A 70 1.33 3.31 -16.31
C ASP A 70 1.93 3.73 -17.64
N ASN A 71 1.14 3.66 -18.72
CA ASN A 71 1.55 4.11 -20.05
C ASN A 71 1.86 5.61 -20.08
N SER A 72 1.18 6.42 -19.26
CA SER A 72 1.44 7.88 -19.20
C SER A 72 2.85 8.24 -18.70
N PHE A 73 3.55 7.33 -18.02
CA PHE A 73 4.94 7.52 -17.59
C PHE A 73 5.96 7.20 -18.68
N ILE A 74 5.56 6.49 -19.75
CA ILE A 74 6.44 6.10 -20.86
C ILE A 74 6.46 7.18 -21.96
N GLU A 75 5.39 7.95 -22.09
CA GLU A 75 5.24 9.01 -23.10
C GLU A 75 5.80 10.38 -22.67
N ALA A 76 6.40 10.48 -21.48
CA ALA A 76 7.03 11.68 -20.92
C ALA A 76 8.57 11.57 -20.90
#